data_AF-A0A7S0RR94-F1
#
_entry.id   AF-A0A7S0RR94-F1
#
_cell.length_a   1.000
_cell.length_b   1.000
_cell.length_c   1.000
_cell.angle_alpha   90.00
_cell.angle_beta   90.00
_cell.angle_gamma   90.00
#
_symmetry.space_group_name_H-M   'P 1'
#
loop_
_entity.id
_entity.type
_entity.pdbx_description
1 polymer ?
#
loop_
_entity_poly.entity_id
_entity_poly.type
_entity_poly.pdbx_seq_one_letter_code
_entity_poly.pdbx_strand_id
1 'polypeptide(L)'
;KMAEGEYVVFMQDDDLPPARDSWVRHAISLFDAHEDLSLLGGYTGKIQGGPLCGKFGLDYKGVYGGRGRTKIPLTDPQDKQARPFMFATQLNMGPFFVRRRDFLA
;
A
#
# COMPACT_ATOMS: atom_id res chain seq x y z
N LYS A 1 -16.65 18.01 -7.98
CA LYS A 1 -15.98 16.70 -7.70
C LYS A 1 -17.06 15.64 -7.56
N MET A 2 -16.83 14.39 -8.01
CA MET A 2 -17.83 13.31 -7.93
C MET A 2 -17.67 12.39 -6.72
N ALA A 3 -16.48 12.31 -6.12
CA ALA A 3 -16.21 11.52 -4.92
C ALA A 3 -16.28 12.38 -3.64
N GLU A 4 -17.07 11.92 -2.68
CA GLU A 4 -17.35 12.62 -1.41
C GLU A 4 -16.93 11.84 -0.16
N GLY A 5 -16.42 10.62 -0.33
CA GLY A 5 -15.96 9.79 0.78
C GLY A 5 -14.79 10.41 1.56
N GLU A 6 -14.67 10.01 2.82
CA GLU A 6 -13.53 10.34 3.70
C GLU A 6 -12.21 9.74 3.18
N TYR A 7 -12.31 8.57 2.54
CA TYR A 7 -11.20 7.91 1.87
C TYR A 7 -11.49 7.82 0.38
N VAL A 8 -10.47 8.06 -0.44
CA VAL A 8 -10.52 7.84 -1.89
C VAL A 8 -9.58 6.70 -2.24
N VAL A 9 -10.08 5.75 -3.03
CA VAL A 9 -9.29 4.63 -3.54
C VAL A 9 -9.03 4.85 -5.03
N PHE A 10 -7.77 4.90 -5.42
CA PHE A 10 -7.34 4.90 -6.81
C PHE A 10 -7.19 3.46 -7.27
N MET A 11 -7.95 3.08 -8.30
CA MET A 11 -7.93 1.76 -8.93
C MET A 11 -7.80 1.90 -10.44
N GLN A 12 -7.15 0.92 -11.06
CA GLN A 12 -7.11 0.74 -12.50
C GLN A 12 -8.37 0.01 -12.97
N ASP A 13 -8.69 0.12 -14.26
CA ASP A 13 -9.83 -0.54 -14.89
C ASP A 13 -9.70 -2.07 -14.92
N ASP A 14 -8.46 -2.58 -14.86
CA ASP A 14 -8.12 -4.00 -14.79
C ASP A 14 -7.80 -4.51 -13.38
N ASP A 15 -7.97 -3.68 -12.34
CA ASP A 15 -7.82 -4.13 -10.96
C ASP A 15 -8.95 -5.08 -10.55
N LEU A 16 -8.59 -6.20 -9.94
CA LEU A 16 -9.52 -7.20 -9.41
C LEU A 16 -9.42 -7.23 -7.87
N PRO A 17 -10.19 -6.40 -7.14
CA PRO A 17 -10.16 -6.40 -5.69
C PRO A 17 -10.73 -7.72 -5.15
N PRO A 18 -10.33 -8.14 -3.94
CA PRO A 18 -10.98 -9.27 -3.26
C PRO A 18 -12.49 -9.05 -3.17
N ALA A 19 -13.28 -10.11 -3.37
CA ALA A 19 -14.75 -10.04 -3.35
C ALA A 19 -15.34 -9.57 -2.01
N ARG A 20 -14.59 -9.73 -0.91
CA ARG A 20 -14.99 -9.26 0.42
C ARG A 20 -14.38 -7.88 0.66
N ASP A 21 -15.10 -7.03 1.37
CA ASP A 21 -14.68 -5.67 1.74
C ASP A 21 -13.58 -5.61 2.81
N SER A 22 -13.05 -6.76 3.24
CA SER A 22 -12.01 -6.83 4.28
C SER A 22 -10.78 -5.99 3.94
N TRP A 23 -10.38 -5.91 2.68
CA TRP A 23 -9.24 -5.09 2.26
C TRP A 23 -9.46 -3.58 2.49
N VAL A 24 -10.68 -3.09 2.28
CA VAL A 24 -11.06 -1.69 2.56
C VAL A 24 -11.07 -1.44 4.07
N ARG A 25 -11.72 -2.32 4.84
CA ARG A 25 -11.76 -2.20 6.31
C ARG A 25 -10.35 -2.25 6.92
N HIS A 26 -9.48 -3.07 6.33
CA HIS A 26 -8.08 -3.14 6.77
C HIS A 26 -7.33 -1.83 6.51
N ALA A 27 -7.49 -1.25 5.31
CA ALA A 27 -6.90 0.04 5.00
C ALA A 27 -7.35 1.12 6.00
N ILE A 28 -8.66 1.21 6.27
CA ILE A 28 -9.22 2.16 7.24
C ILE A 28 -8.60 1.95 8.62
N SER A 29 -8.49 0.72 9.10
CA SER A 29 -7.90 0.46 10.43
C SER A 29 -6.42 0.86 10.54
N LEU A 30 -5.66 0.86 9.44
CA LEU A 30 -4.28 1.34 9.43
C LEU A 30 -4.23 2.87 9.50
N PHE A 31 -5.14 3.56 8.81
CA PHE A 31 -5.28 5.00 8.94
C PHE A 31 -5.69 5.40 10.37
N ASP A 32 -6.58 4.63 11.01
CA ASP A 32 -6.99 4.88 12.40
C ASP A 32 -5.83 4.66 13.38
N ALA A 33 -4.98 3.66 13.14
CA ALA A 33 -3.81 3.36 13.97
C ALA A 33 -2.65 4.35 13.75
N HIS A 34 -2.54 4.94 12.56
CA HIS A 34 -1.46 5.87 12.20
C HIS A 34 -2.07 7.18 11.71
N GLU A 35 -2.31 8.12 12.63
CA GLU A 35 -3.00 9.37 12.29
C GLU A 35 -2.26 10.20 11.23
N ASP A 36 -0.93 10.13 11.22
CA ASP A 36 -0.04 10.79 10.27
C ASP A 36 0.11 10.04 8.93
N LEU A 37 -0.55 8.89 8.75
CA LEU A 37 -0.57 8.17 7.49
C LEU A 37 -1.46 8.90 6.48
N SER A 38 -0.86 9.38 5.39
CA SER A 38 -1.61 10.07 4.32
C SER A 38 -1.87 9.23 3.08
N LEU A 39 -0.99 8.27 2.79
CA LEU A 39 -1.07 7.44 1.59
C LEU A 39 -0.76 5.98 1.97
N LEU A 40 -1.67 5.08 1.60
CA LEU A 40 -1.51 3.64 1.80
C LEU A 40 -1.60 2.93 0.44
N GLY A 41 -0.60 2.13 0.12
CA GLY A 41 -0.61 1.27 -1.06
C GLY A 41 -1.15 -0.12 -0.77
N GLY A 42 -1.55 -0.82 -1.82
CA GLY A 42 -1.88 -2.23 -1.77
C GLY A 42 -0.66 -3.13 -1.46
N TYR A 43 -0.83 -4.44 -1.68
CA TYR A 43 0.13 -5.48 -1.30
C TYR A 43 1.52 -5.41 -1.97
N THR A 44 1.77 -4.48 -2.90
CA THR A 44 3.04 -4.36 -3.63
C THR A 44 3.59 -2.94 -3.55
N GLY A 45 4.63 -2.75 -2.74
CA GLY A 45 5.47 -1.54 -2.74
C GLY A 45 6.87 -1.84 -3.27
N LYS A 46 7.57 -0.81 -3.77
CA LYS A 46 9.00 -0.90 -4.09
C LYS A 46 9.78 -0.16 -3.01
N ILE A 47 10.60 -0.84 -2.19
CA ILE A 47 11.61 -0.12 -1.41
C ILE A 47 12.76 0.23 -2.37
N GLN A 48 13.08 1.52 -2.49
CA GLN A 48 13.94 1.99 -3.58
C GLN A 48 15.41 2.13 -3.18
N GLY A 49 16.33 1.34 -3.78
CA GLY A 49 17.81 1.38 -3.74
C GLY A 49 18.50 0.01 -3.60
N GLY A 50 19.83 0.00 -3.63
CA GLY A 50 20.58 -1.23 -3.93
C GLY A 50 20.72 -2.26 -2.80
N PRO A 51 21.49 -3.35 -3.06
CA PRO A 51 21.75 -4.46 -2.14
C PRO A 51 22.34 -4.06 -0.79
N LEU A 52 23.07 -2.93 -0.74
CA LEU A 52 23.67 -2.37 0.48
C LEU A 52 22.64 -1.68 1.40
N CYS A 53 21.39 -1.56 0.98
CA CYS A 53 20.33 -0.90 1.74
C CYS A 53 19.21 -1.86 2.22
N GLY A 54 19.36 -3.17 2.01
CA GLY A 54 18.40 -4.19 2.48
C GLY A 54 16.98 -4.03 1.91
N LYS A 55 16.84 -3.77 0.61
CA LYS A 55 15.58 -3.31 0.03
C LYS A 55 14.71 -4.46 -0.45
N PHE A 56 13.51 -4.52 0.11
CA PHE A 56 12.46 -5.50 -0.17
C PHE A 56 11.33 -4.83 -0.98
N GLY A 57 10.90 -5.44 -2.07
CA GLY A 57 9.89 -4.86 -2.97
C GLY A 57 10.43 -4.70 -4.37
N LEU A 58 10.10 -5.68 -5.22
CA LEU A 58 10.55 -5.92 -6.58
C LEU A 58 12.06 -6.18 -6.70
N ASP A 59 12.38 -7.46 -6.92
CA ASP A 59 13.70 -7.90 -7.34
C ASP A 59 14.08 -7.16 -8.64
N TYR A 60 14.99 -6.19 -8.54
CA TYR A 60 15.57 -5.51 -9.69
C TYR A 60 16.63 -6.41 -10.34
N LYS A 61 16.19 -7.60 -10.79
CA LYS A 61 16.77 -8.33 -11.92
C LYS A 61 15.66 -8.89 -12.80
N GLY A 62 15.44 -8.16 -13.87
CA GLY A 62 14.60 -8.56 -14.98
C GLY A 62 13.96 -7.35 -15.61
N VAL A 63 14.80 -6.49 -16.19
CA VAL A 63 14.34 -5.34 -17.01
C VAL A 63 13.26 -5.77 -18.01
N TYR A 64 13.15 -7.07 -18.37
CA TYR A 64 11.96 -7.70 -18.96
C TYR A 64 11.86 -9.20 -18.58
N GLY A 65 11.59 -9.55 -17.31
CA GLY A 65 11.39 -10.97 -16.92
C GLY A 65 11.63 -11.39 -15.46
N GLY A 66 11.37 -10.53 -14.48
CA GLY A 66 11.63 -10.83 -13.06
C GLY A 66 10.57 -11.74 -12.41
N ARG A 67 11.02 -12.78 -11.69
CA ARG A 67 10.14 -13.70 -10.93
C ARG A 67 9.90 -13.17 -9.51
N GLY A 68 8.68 -12.72 -9.23
CA GLY A 68 8.10 -12.75 -7.87
C GLY A 68 7.86 -11.40 -7.19
N ARG A 69 6.74 -11.33 -6.48
CA ARG A 69 6.39 -10.26 -5.53
C ARG A 69 7.16 -10.52 -4.22
N THR A 70 7.93 -9.55 -3.73
CA THR A 70 8.56 -9.67 -2.40
C THR A 70 7.49 -9.52 -1.32
N LYS A 71 7.51 -10.43 -0.33
CA LYS A 71 6.59 -10.38 0.81
C LYS A 71 6.93 -9.19 1.70
N ILE A 72 5.90 -8.48 2.18
CA ILE A 72 6.04 -7.46 3.22
C ILE A 72 6.61 -8.15 4.49
N PRO A 73 7.81 -7.77 4.97
CA PRO A 73 8.53 -8.55 5.98
C PRO A 73 8.11 -8.23 7.41
N LEU A 74 7.41 -7.12 7.62
CA LEU A 74 7.01 -6.61 8.93
C LEU A 74 5.49 -6.65 9.08
N THR A 75 5.05 -6.57 10.32
CA THR A 75 3.66 -6.31 10.69
C THR A 75 3.56 -4.95 11.34
N ASP A 76 2.39 -4.33 11.32
CA ASP A 76 2.18 -3.10 12.07
C ASP A 76 2.16 -3.42 13.58
N PRO A 77 3.03 -2.81 14.41
CA PRO A 77 3.05 -3.05 15.85
C PRO A 77 1.77 -2.60 16.56
N GLN A 78 1.01 -1.67 15.97
CA GLN A 78 -0.28 -1.20 16.51
C GLN A 78 -1.45 -2.08 16.05
N ASP A 79 -1.23 -2.94 15.06
CA ASP A 79 -2.24 -3.82 14.52
C ASP A 79 -2.32 -5.14 15.30
N LYS A 80 -3.40 -5.29 16.08
CA LYS A 80 -3.69 -6.52 16.84
C LYS A 80 -3.88 -7.76 15.97
N GLN A 81 -4.13 -7.59 14.67
CA GLN A 81 -4.30 -8.69 13.72
C GLN A 81 -2.97 -9.14 13.10
N ALA A 82 -1.86 -8.48 13.45
CA ALA A 82 -0.51 -8.75 12.92
C ALA A 82 -0.48 -8.82 11.39
N ARG A 83 -1.23 -7.93 10.72
CA ARG A 83 -1.29 -7.89 9.25
C ARG A 83 0.02 -7.33 8.70
N PRO A 84 0.45 -7.77 7.51
CA PRO A 84 1.69 -7.27 6.91
C PRO A 84 1.62 -5.76 6.67
N PHE A 85 2.65 -5.04 7.11
CA PHE A 85 2.77 -3.60 6.94
C PHE A 85 4.25 -3.21 6.81
N MET A 86 4.54 -2.20 6.00
CA MET A 86 5.88 -1.62 5.92
C MET A 86 5.79 -0.18 5.41
N PHE A 87 6.68 0.67 5.90
CA PHE A 87 6.87 1.99 5.31
C PHE A 87 7.64 1.85 3.99
N ALA A 88 7.18 2.55 2.95
CA ALA A 88 7.80 2.57 1.64
C ALA A 88 8.09 4.01 1.21
N THR A 89 9.19 4.21 0.49
CA THR A 89 9.53 5.51 -0.10
C THR A 89 8.78 5.79 -1.39
N GLN A 90 8.27 4.74 -2.06
CA GLN A 90 7.52 4.86 -3.30
C GLN A 90 6.48 3.74 -3.42
N LEU A 91 5.30 4.12 -3.91
CA LEU A 91 4.26 3.21 -4.35
C LEU A 91 4.07 3.39 -5.87
N ASN A 92 4.00 2.29 -6.61
CA ASN A 92 4.02 2.32 -8.08
C ASN A 92 2.80 1.64 -8.74
N MET A 93 2.03 0.85 -7.98
CA MET A 93 0.84 0.15 -8.49
C MET A 93 -0.28 0.22 -7.47
N GLY A 94 -1.49 0.45 -7.97
CA GLY A 94 -2.70 0.50 -7.17
C GLY A 94 -3.07 -0.88 -6.57
N PRO A 95 -4.10 -0.93 -5.71
CA PRO A 95 -4.90 0.22 -5.27
C PRO A 95 -4.13 1.15 -4.32
N PHE A 96 -4.44 2.46 -4.36
CA PHE A 96 -3.94 3.44 -3.38
C PHE A 96 -5.10 4.05 -2.60
N PHE A 97 -4.98 4.12 -1.29
CA PHE A 97 -5.91 4.83 -0.41
C PHE A 97 -5.31 6.15 0.04
N VAL A 98 -6.11 7.20 0.04
CA VAL A 98 -5.73 8.52 0.54
C VAL A 98 -6.86 9.09 1.39
N ARG A 99 -6.51 9.71 2.52
CA ARG A 99 -7.44 10.49 3.33
C ARG A 99 -7.81 11.80 2.66
N ARG A 100 -9.10 12.12 2.64
CA ARG A 100 -9.64 13.34 2.02
C ARG A 100 -8.91 14.61 2.47
N ARG A 101 -8.69 14.73 3.79
CA ARG A 101 -8.05 15.89 4.40
C ARG A 101 -6.64 16.18 3.88
N ASP A 102 -5.97 15.20 3.29
CA ASP A 102 -4.56 15.33 2.85
C ASP A 102 -4.42 15.80 1.38
N PHE A 103 -5.51 15.80 0.59
CA PHE A 103 -5.48 16.26 -0.81
C PHE A 103 -6.57 17.29 -1.15
N LEU A 104 -7.44 17.60 -0.19
CA LEU A 104 -8.42 18.66 -0.27
C LEU A 104 -8.14 19.61 0.89
N ALA A 105 -7.26 20.58 0.62
CA ALA A 105 -7.15 21.80 1.42
C ALA A 105 -8.37 22.69 1.19
#